data_AF-A0A821VEN4-F1
#
_entry.id   AF-A0A821VEN4-F1
#
_cell.length_a   1.000
_cell.length_b   1.000
_cell.length_c   1.000
_cell.angle_alpha   90.00
_cell.angle_beta   90.00
_cell.angle_gamma   90.00
#
_symmetry.space_group_name_H-M   'P 1'
#
loop_
_entity.id
_entity.type
_entity.pdbx_description
1 polymer ?
#
loop_
_entity_poly.entity_id
_entity_poly.type
_entity_poly.pdbx_seq_one_letter_code
_entity_poly.pdbx_strand_id
1 'polypeptide(L)'
;MSLTSMEYKSQGNKYYSNNEWLLAIESYSEAIKLIENNVEENLPLYLLYSNRSAAYIQDKNFYSGYEDAKQSLKLKKDGNFKGFYRAAICAYHLGFIEQSQQFIKEATQDHQQNLINYLDLKLLIEKKINCMKKWRKPIATAKKSIKNLQQIIQK
;
A
#
# COMPACT_ATOMS: atom_id res chain seq x y z
N MET A 1 -21.25 27.95 -0.36
CA MET A 1 -20.38 27.52 0.75
C MET A 1 -19.49 26.43 0.22
N SER A 2 -18.18 26.57 0.35
CA SER A 2 -17.24 25.48 0.08
C SER A 2 -17.38 24.44 1.19
N LEU A 3 -17.24 23.15 0.84
CA LEU A 3 -17.29 22.08 1.83
C LEU A 3 -16.04 22.10 2.70
N THR A 4 -16.19 21.67 3.95
CA THR A 4 -15.11 21.50 4.91
C THR A 4 -14.34 20.19 4.67
N SER A 5 -13.12 20.10 5.20
CA SER A 5 -12.33 18.85 5.15
C SER A 5 -13.06 17.65 5.77
N MET A 6 -13.86 17.89 6.80
CA MET A 6 -14.70 16.87 7.45
C MET A 6 -15.86 16.40 6.56
N GLU A 7 -16.51 17.33 5.86
CA GLU A 7 -17.59 17.02 4.92
C GLU A 7 -17.05 16.24 3.72
N TYR A 8 -15.90 16.65 3.16
CA TYR A 8 -15.23 15.90 2.10
C TYR A 8 -14.81 14.49 2.54
N LYS A 9 -14.29 14.33 3.76
CA LYS A 9 -14.03 12.99 4.33
C LYS A 9 -15.31 12.16 4.41
N SER A 10 -16.41 12.75 4.87
CA SER A 10 -17.70 12.08 5.01
C SER A 10 -18.26 11.64 3.65
N GLN A 11 -18.18 12.52 2.65
CA GLN A 11 -18.52 12.19 1.26
C GLN A 11 -17.66 11.07 0.71
N GLY A 12 -16.33 11.15 0.90
CA GLY A 12 -15.41 10.09 0.51
C GLY A 12 -15.75 8.73 1.14
N ASN A 13 -16.13 8.72 2.42
CA ASN A 13 -16.58 7.50 3.10
C ASN A 13 -17.88 6.94 2.51
N LYS A 14 -18.83 7.82 2.15
CA LYS A 14 -20.10 7.43 1.52
C LYS A 14 -19.88 6.83 0.13
N TYR A 15 -19.06 7.48 -0.69
CA TYR A 15 -18.66 6.96 -2.00
C TYR A 15 -17.94 5.62 -1.87
N TYR A 16 -17.04 5.50 -0.88
CA TYR A 16 -16.36 4.24 -0.60
C TYR A 16 -17.34 3.13 -0.21
N SER A 17 -18.34 3.38 0.63
CA SER A 17 -19.35 2.37 0.97
C SER A 17 -20.24 1.96 -0.20
N ASN A 18 -20.39 2.83 -1.20
CA ASN A 18 -21.17 2.56 -2.41
C ASN A 18 -20.36 1.89 -3.53
N ASN A 19 -19.09 1.57 -3.29
CA ASN A 19 -18.15 1.10 -4.31
C ASN A 19 -17.81 2.11 -5.41
N GLU A 20 -18.03 3.39 -5.16
CA GLU A 20 -17.72 4.50 -6.05
C GLU A 20 -16.29 5.00 -5.79
N TRP A 21 -15.29 4.19 -6.15
CA TRP A 21 -13.90 4.38 -5.71
C TRP A 21 -13.27 5.68 -6.20
N LEU A 22 -13.48 6.04 -7.46
CA LEU A 22 -12.92 7.27 -8.05
C LEU A 22 -13.48 8.52 -7.37
N LEU A 23 -14.79 8.57 -7.12
CA LEU A 23 -15.43 9.67 -6.39
C LEU A 23 -14.95 9.74 -4.93
N ALA A 24 -14.69 8.59 -4.31
CA ALA A 24 -14.08 8.54 -2.99
C ALA A 24 -12.66 9.14 -3.00
N ILE A 25 -11.83 8.77 -3.99
CA ILE A 25 -10.48 9.30 -4.17
C ILE A 25 -10.48 10.82 -4.36
N GLU A 26 -11.36 11.33 -5.21
CA GLU A 26 -11.53 12.77 -5.45
C GLU A 26 -11.90 13.49 -4.15
N SER A 27 -12.92 13.00 -3.44
CA SER A 27 -13.37 13.59 -2.18
C SER A 27 -12.28 13.62 -1.11
N TYR A 28 -11.53 12.53 -0.93
CA TYR A 28 -10.41 12.54 0.01
C TYR A 28 -9.27 13.47 -0.43
N SER A 29 -9.07 13.63 -1.74
CA SER A 29 -8.03 14.53 -2.27
C SER A 29 -8.37 16.00 -2.01
N GLU A 30 -9.64 16.38 -2.13
CA GLU A 30 -10.09 17.73 -1.73
C GLU A 30 -9.93 17.96 -0.22
N ALA A 31 -10.26 16.96 0.61
CA ALA A 31 -10.00 17.05 2.06
C ALA A 31 -8.50 17.23 2.39
N ILE A 32 -7.62 16.52 1.68
CA ILE A 32 -6.16 16.63 1.84
C ILE A 32 -5.67 18.03 1.44
N LYS A 33 -6.12 18.55 0.29
CA LYS A 33 -5.74 19.89 -0.19
C LYS A 33 -6.10 20.99 0.80
N LEU A 34 -7.28 20.92 1.43
CA LEU A 34 -7.69 21.90 2.44
C LEU A 34 -6.75 21.91 3.66
N ILE A 35 -6.30 20.73 4.08
CA ILE A 35 -5.40 20.60 5.24
C ILE A 35 -3.98 21.03 4.87
N GLU A 36 -3.46 20.60 3.72
CA GLU A 36 -2.09 20.93 3.28
C GLU A 36 -1.91 22.42 2.97
N ASN A 37 -2.98 23.10 2.53
CA ASN A 37 -2.99 24.54 2.33
C ASN A 37 -3.20 25.33 3.63
N ASN A 38 -3.21 24.67 4.80
CA ASN A 38 -3.49 25.25 6.12
C ASN A 38 -4.83 26.00 6.18
N VAL A 39 -5.82 25.57 5.39
CA VAL A 39 -7.17 26.14 5.41
C VAL A 39 -7.94 25.56 6.61
N GLU A 40 -7.65 24.32 7.00
CA GLU A 40 -8.25 23.65 8.15
C GLU A 40 -7.26 22.71 8.85
N GLU A 41 -7.26 22.71 10.20
CA GLU A 41 -6.39 21.83 11.02
C GLU A 41 -7.16 20.69 11.72
N ASN A 42 -8.47 20.58 11.49
CA ASN A 42 -9.36 19.80 12.35
C ASN A 42 -9.29 18.27 12.15
N LEU A 43 -8.60 17.79 11.11
CA LEU A 43 -8.57 16.37 10.78
C LEU A 43 -7.13 15.87 10.64
N PRO A 44 -6.77 14.72 11.27
CA PRO A 44 -5.42 14.21 11.15
C PRO A 44 -5.16 13.69 9.73
N LEU A 45 -4.23 14.33 9.04
CA LEU A 45 -3.88 14.08 7.64
C LEU A 45 -3.53 12.60 7.35
N TYR A 46 -2.92 11.90 8.32
CA TYR A 46 -2.60 10.48 8.18
C TYR A 46 -3.84 9.61 7.92
N LEU A 47 -5.01 9.96 8.47
CA LEU A 47 -6.25 9.20 8.25
C LEU A 47 -6.77 9.36 6.82
N LEU A 48 -6.68 10.56 6.25
CA LEU A 48 -7.11 10.82 4.87
C LEU A 48 -6.25 10.05 3.87
N TYR A 49 -4.92 10.11 4.04
CA TYR A 49 -4.00 9.30 3.25
C TYR A 49 -4.30 7.80 3.37
N SER A 50 -4.58 7.32 4.59
CA SER A 50 -4.95 5.93 4.79
C SER A 50 -6.27 5.56 4.06
N ASN A 51 -7.29 6.41 4.14
CA ASN A 51 -8.59 6.16 3.51
C ASN A 51 -8.52 6.24 1.98
N ARG A 52 -7.78 7.21 1.43
CA ARG A 52 -7.55 7.32 -0.01
C ARG A 52 -6.72 6.14 -0.54
N SER A 53 -5.74 5.67 0.23
CA SER A 53 -5.02 4.43 -0.06
C SER A 53 -5.96 3.22 -0.19
N ALA A 54 -6.97 3.11 0.69
CA ALA A 54 -7.96 2.03 0.57
C ALA A 54 -8.78 2.12 -0.71
N ALA A 55 -9.21 3.34 -1.09
CA ALA A 55 -9.97 3.55 -2.32
C ALA A 55 -9.11 3.20 -3.56
N TYR A 56 -7.83 3.59 -3.58
CA TYR A 56 -6.89 3.17 -4.62
C TYR A 56 -6.69 1.67 -4.70
N ILE A 57 -6.67 0.95 -3.56
CA ILE A 57 -6.58 -0.51 -3.54
C ILE A 57 -7.80 -1.15 -4.21
N GLN A 58 -9.01 -0.65 -3.92
CA GLN A 58 -10.24 -1.15 -4.55
C GLN A 58 -10.29 -0.85 -6.04
N ASP A 59 -9.78 0.31 -6.44
CA ASP A 59 -9.57 0.70 -7.84
C ASP A 59 -8.43 -0.06 -8.54
N LYS A 60 -7.68 -0.90 -7.81
CA LYS A 60 -6.48 -1.63 -8.29
C LYS A 60 -5.32 -0.71 -8.71
N ASN A 61 -5.35 0.56 -8.33
CA ASN A 61 -4.24 1.49 -8.47
C ASN A 61 -3.25 1.32 -7.30
N PHE A 62 -2.55 0.18 -7.31
CA PHE A 62 -1.68 -0.19 -6.20
C PHE A 62 -0.49 0.76 -6.02
N TYR A 63 -0.02 1.43 -7.08
CA TYR A 63 1.09 2.39 -6.97
C TYR A 63 0.68 3.62 -6.16
N SER A 64 -0.45 4.25 -6.51
CA SER A 64 -0.95 5.42 -5.78
C SER A 64 -1.36 5.05 -4.35
N GLY A 65 -1.99 3.87 -4.18
CA GLY A 65 -2.32 3.34 -2.86
C GLY A 65 -1.09 3.07 -1.99
N TYR A 66 0.03 2.64 -2.59
CA TYR A 66 1.30 2.41 -1.89
C TYR A 66 1.91 3.71 -1.36
N GLU A 67 1.98 4.75 -2.20
CA GLU A 67 2.54 6.04 -1.81
C GLU A 67 1.69 6.71 -0.71
N ASP A 68 0.36 6.66 -0.83
CA ASP A 68 -0.54 7.14 0.22
C ASP A 68 -0.39 6.37 1.54
N ALA A 69 -0.26 5.04 1.47
CA ALA A 69 -0.06 4.23 2.68
C ALA A 69 1.27 4.58 3.38
N LYS A 70 2.34 4.76 2.60
CA LYS A 70 3.64 5.20 3.14
C LYS A 70 3.57 6.60 3.75
N GLN A 71 2.87 7.52 3.09
CA GLN A 71 2.70 8.87 3.61
C GLN A 71 1.90 8.87 4.92
N SER A 72 0.85 8.05 5.02
CA SER A 72 0.11 7.82 6.26
C SER A 72 1.02 7.31 7.38
N LEU A 73 1.86 6.31 7.10
CA LEU A 73 2.80 5.74 8.08
C LEU A 73 3.92 6.71 8.49
N LYS A 74 4.37 7.57 7.57
CA LYS A 74 5.34 8.64 7.85
C LYS A 74 4.77 9.67 8.83
N LEU A 75 3.49 10.00 8.70
CA LEU A 75 2.80 10.94 9.58
C LEU A 75 2.44 10.32 10.94
N LYS A 76 2.00 9.07 10.96
CA LYS A 76 1.72 8.33 12.19
C LYS A 76 1.98 6.84 11.99
N LYS A 77 3.03 6.35 12.65
CA LYS A 77 3.38 4.93 12.70
C LYS A 77 2.61 4.20 13.79
N ASP A 78 2.60 4.76 15.00
CA ASP A 78 2.08 4.11 16.20
C ASP A 78 0.56 3.91 16.13
N GLY A 79 0.12 2.66 16.33
CA GLY A 79 -1.28 2.27 16.26
C GLY A 79 -1.90 2.33 14.85
N ASN A 80 -1.13 2.57 13.79
CA ASN A 80 -1.63 2.66 12.41
C ASN A 80 -1.59 1.31 11.66
N PHE A 81 -2.21 0.29 12.24
CA PHE A 81 -2.25 -1.07 11.70
C PHE A 81 -2.84 -1.14 10.27
N LYS A 82 -3.88 -0.34 9.99
CA LYS A 82 -4.48 -0.25 8.66
C LYS A 82 -3.50 0.31 7.63
N GLY A 83 -2.69 1.30 7.99
CA GLY A 83 -1.65 1.86 7.13
C GLY A 83 -0.61 0.80 6.72
N PHE A 84 -0.12 0.01 7.68
CA PHE A 84 0.82 -1.08 7.38
C PHE A 84 0.22 -2.15 6.47
N TYR A 85 -1.01 -2.57 6.74
CA TYR A 85 -1.69 -3.55 5.87
C TYR A 85 -1.87 -3.02 4.44
N ARG A 86 -2.31 -1.77 4.30
CA ARG A 86 -2.48 -1.12 3.00
C ARG A 86 -1.16 -0.99 2.25
N ALA A 87 -0.07 -0.64 2.94
CA ALA A 87 1.28 -0.65 2.35
C ALA A 87 1.70 -2.07 1.92
N ALA A 88 1.43 -3.08 2.75
CA ALA A 88 1.78 -4.46 2.48
C ALA A 88 1.05 -5.04 1.26
N ILE A 89 -0.27 -4.83 1.15
CA ILE A 89 -1.06 -5.35 0.03
C ILE A 89 -0.64 -4.68 -1.29
N CYS A 90 -0.44 -3.35 -1.28
CA CYS A 90 0.06 -2.66 -2.46
C CYS A 90 1.45 -3.15 -2.87
N ALA A 91 2.39 -3.27 -1.92
CA ALA A 91 3.72 -3.81 -2.18
C ALA A 91 3.66 -5.23 -2.76
N TYR A 92 2.75 -6.07 -2.27
CA TYR A 92 2.55 -7.43 -2.80
C TYR A 92 2.13 -7.44 -4.27
N HIS A 93 1.19 -6.58 -4.65
CA HIS A 93 0.69 -6.47 -6.02
C HIS A 93 1.70 -5.82 -6.96
N LEU A 94 2.52 -4.89 -6.46
CA LEU A 94 3.63 -4.27 -7.20
C LEU A 94 4.85 -5.20 -7.35
N GLY A 95 4.86 -6.36 -6.69
CA GLY A 95 5.98 -7.30 -6.72
C GLY A 95 7.10 -6.99 -5.73
N PHE A 96 6.94 -5.98 -4.89
CA PHE A 96 7.85 -5.64 -3.79
C PHE A 96 7.64 -6.59 -2.59
N ILE A 97 7.87 -7.89 -2.81
CA ILE A 97 7.50 -8.95 -1.86
C ILE A 97 8.25 -8.83 -0.53
N GLU A 98 9.52 -8.44 -0.55
CA GLU A 98 10.32 -8.27 0.67
C GLU A 98 9.78 -7.12 1.55
N GLN A 99 9.46 -5.98 0.93
CA GLN A 99 8.85 -4.84 1.62
C GLN A 99 7.47 -5.19 2.16
N SER A 100 6.66 -5.92 1.37
CA SER A 100 5.36 -6.43 1.80
C SER A 100 5.48 -7.27 3.07
N GLN A 101 6.48 -8.17 3.13
CA GLN A 101 6.76 -8.98 4.31
C GLN A 101 7.14 -8.11 5.52
N GLN A 102 7.95 -7.08 5.32
CA GLN A 102 8.35 -6.17 6.40
C GLN A 102 7.15 -5.42 6.97
N PHE A 103 6.29 -4.84 6.14
CA PHE A 103 5.10 -4.14 6.60
C PHE A 103 4.15 -5.04 7.39
N ILE A 104 3.97 -6.30 6.98
CA ILE A 104 3.18 -7.27 7.76
C ILE A 104 3.83 -7.54 9.12
N LYS A 105 5.15 -7.73 9.18
CA LYS A 105 5.84 -7.94 10.46
C LYS A 105 5.60 -6.76 11.41
N GLU A 106 5.78 -5.53 10.93
CA GLU A 106 5.55 -4.32 11.71
C GLU A 106 4.08 -4.19 12.15
N ALA A 107 3.11 -4.51 11.28
CA ALA A 107 1.69 -4.50 11.64
C ALA A 107 1.34 -5.47 12.79
N THR A 108 2.11 -6.56 12.93
CA THR A 108 1.84 -7.66 13.85
C THR A 108 2.62 -7.60 15.16
N GLN A 109 3.59 -6.69 15.28
CA GLN A 109 4.46 -6.59 16.46
C GLN A 109 3.69 -6.20 17.73
N ASP A 110 2.78 -5.22 17.64
CA ASP A 110 2.14 -4.64 18.84
C ASP A 110 0.78 -5.29 19.19
N HIS A 111 0.09 -5.92 18.23
CA HIS A 111 -1.27 -6.44 18.45
C HIS A 111 -1.55 -7.75 17.69
N GLN A 112 -1.35 -8.89 18.38
CA GLN A 112 -1.61 -10.24 17.84
C GLN A 112 -3.08 -10.46 17.43
N GLN A 113 -4.04 -9.72 17.98
CA GLN A 113 -5.45 -9.88 17.63
C GLN A 113 -5.78 -9.38 16.21
N ASN A 114 -4.98 -8.45 15.66
CA ASN A 114 -5.10 -7.98 14.28
C ASN A 114 -4.53 -8.97 13.26
N LEU A 115 -3.78 -9.99 13.73
CA LEU A 115 -3.12 -10.98 12.88
C LEU A 115 -4.12 -11.81 12.05
N ILE A 116 -5.33 -12.03 12.59
CA ILE A 116 -6.40 -12.77 11.90
C ILE A 116 -6.78 -12.07 10.59
N ASN A 117 -6.89 -10.74 10.60
CA ASN A 117 -7.27 -9.96 9.42
C ASN A 117 -6.18 -9.96 8.32
N TYR A 118 -4.95 -10.37 8.66
CA TYR A 118 -3.78 -10.29 7.79
C TYR A 118 -3.18 -11.65 7.44
N LEU A 119 -3.77 -12.72 7.96
CA LEU A 119 -3.26 -14.08 7.81
C LEU A 119 -3.21 -14.52 6.35
N ASP A 120 -4.25 -14.19 5.57
CA ASP A 120 -4.32 -14.52 4.15
C ASP A 120 -3.18 -13.86 3.34
N LEU A 121 -2.95 -12.57 3.57
CA LEU A 121 -1.87 -11.84 2.90
C LEU A 121 -0.49 -12.36 3.33
N LYS A 122 -0.30 -12.67 4.61
CA LYS A 122 0.93 -13.29 5.12
C LYS A 122 1.21 -14.62 4.41
N LEU A 123 0.21 -15.50 4.30
CA LEU A 123 0.34 -16.77 3.61
C LEU A 123 0.68 -16.60 2.12
N LEU A 124 0.05 -15.63 1.45
CA LEU A 124 0.34 -15.31 0.05
C LEU A 124 1.79 -14.82 -0.15
N ILE A 125 2.29 -13.97 0.76
CA ILE A 125 3.68 -13.50 0.75
C ILE A 125 4.64 -14.68 0.95
N GLU A 126 4.38 -15.53 1.94
CA GLU A 126 5.22 -16.71 2.23
C GLU A 126 5.31 -17.66 1.03
N LYS A 127 4.17 -17.96 0.39
CA LYS A 127 4.14 -18.77 -0.85
C LYS A 127 4.98 -18.14 -1.96
N LYS A 128 4.87 -16.83 -2.19
CA LYS A 128 5.68 -16.13 -3.20
C LYS A 128 7.18 -16.18 -2.86
N ILE A 129 7.55 -15.92 -1.60
CA ILE A 129 8.95 -15.99 -1.14
C ILE A 129 9.52 -17.39 -1.35
N ASN A 130 8.78 -18.43 -1.00
CA ASN A 130 9.22 -19.81 -1.18
C ASN A 130 9.43 -20.15 -2.67
N CYS A 131 8.52 -19.69 -3.53
CA CYS A 131 8.69 -19.82 -4.98
C CYS A 131 9.97 -19.10 -5.48
N MET A 132 10.18 -17.83 -5.08
CA MET A 132 11.38 -17.08 -5.46
C MET A 132 12.67 -17.74 -4.96
N LYS A 133 12.67 -18.26 -3.72
CA LYS A 133 13.81 -19.01 -3.16
C LYS A 133 14.10 -20.29 -3.95
N LYS A 134 13.07 -21.06 -4.30
CA LYS A 134 13.18 -22.28 -5.11
C LYS A 134 13.88 -22.01 -6.44
N TRP A 135 13.52 -20.91 -7.12
CA TRP A 135 14.04 -20.57 -8.44
C TRP A 135 15.32 -19.72 -8.42
N ARG A 136 15.81 -19.30 -7.24
CA ARG A 136 16.98 -18.42 -7.13
C ARG A 136 18.25 -18.99 -7.79
N LYS A 137 18.60 -20.26 -7.50
CA LYS A 137 19.79 -20.91 -8.08
C LYS A 137 19.65 -21.16 -9.59
N PRO A 138 18.55 -21.77 -10.10
CA PRO A 138 18.35 -21.93 -11.54
C PRO A 138 18.44 -20.63 -12.33
N ILE A 139 17.81 -19.55 -11.84
CA ILE A 139 17.86 -18.23 -12.49
C ILE A 139 19.30 -17.70 -12.54
N ALA A 140 20.07 -17.84 -11.47
CA ALA A 140 21.47 -17.40 -11.43
C ALA A 140 22.33 -18.16 -12.46
N THR A 141 22.17 -19.48 -12.56
CA THR A 141 22.85 -20.30 -13.56
C THR A 141 22.47 -19.87 -14.97
N ALA A 142 21.18 -19.71 -15.26
CA ALA A 142 20.71 -19.28 -16.58
C ALA A 142 21.26 -17.89 -16.97
N LYS A 143 21.27 -16.93 -16.04
CA LYS A 143 21.86 -15.60 -16.26
C LYS A 143 23.35 -15.68 -16.60
N LYS A 144 24.11 -16.55 -15.92
CA LYS A 144 25.54 -16.77 -16.21
C LYS A 144 25.74 -17.34 -17.61
N SER A 145 24.94 -18.34 -18.00
CA SER A 145 25.01 -18.92 -19.35
C SER A 145 24.67 -17.91 -20.45
N ILE A 146 23.63 -17.09 -20.26
CA ILE A 146 23.27 -16.01 -21.21
C ILE A 146 24.43 -15.02 -21.37
N LYS A 147 25.05 -14.59 -20.26
CA LYS A 147 26.20 -13.68 -20.29
C LYS A 147 27.37 -14.27 -21.09
N ASN A 148 27.66 -15.56 -20.91
CA ASN A 148 28.71 -16.24 -21.65
C ASN A 148 28.41 -16.28 -23.16
N LEU A 149 27.17 -16.59 -23.54
CA LEU A 149 26.75 -16.62 -24.95
C LEU A 149 26.83 -15.22 -25.60
N GLN A 150 26.42 -14.17 -24.89
CA GLN A 150 26.54 -12.78 -25.36
C GLN A 150 28.00 -12.39 -25.64
N GLN A 151 28.93 -12.82 -24.79
CA GLN A 151 30.36 -12.58 -24.99
C GLN A 151 30.95 -13.33 -26.19
N ILE A 152 30.39 -14.48 -26.55
CA ILE A 152 30.81 -15.24 -27.74
C ILE A 152 30.30 -14.55 -29.01
N ILE A 153 29.06 -14.07 -29.02
CA ILE A 153 28.45 -13.41 -30.19
C ILE A 153 29.12 -12.05 -30.52
N GLN A 154 29.69 -11.38 -29.51
CA GLN A 154 30.36 -10.09 -29.68
C GLN A 154 31.84 -10.20 -30.13
N LYS A 155 32.35 -11.42 -30.33
CA LYS A 155 33.70 -11.69 -30.85
C LYS A 155 33.63 -12.15 -32.30
#